data_AF-A0A3N5QXR1-F1
#
_entry.id   AF-A0A3N5QXR1-F1
#
_cell.length_a   1.000
_cell.length_b   1.000
_cell.length_c   1.000
_cell.angle_alpha   90.00
_cell.angle_beta   90.00
_cell.angle_gamma   90.00
#
_symmetry.space_group_name_H-M   'P 1'
#
loop_
_entity.id
_entity.type
_entity.pdbx_description
1 polymer ?
#
loop_
_entity_poly.entity_id
_entity_poly.type
_entity_poly.pdbx_seq_one_letter_code
_entity_poly.pdbx_strand_id
1 'polypeptide(L)'
;MKKGRVIFILAVLSIFSLSIFAAAFKPYPQAKLHEKATRDGMEIAAQMKQNIKIEVYTTDESFEKVYEFYKGAAAEYKMPYHTPEGTKLPTGQILKEAFFIFDGAKDLAASKLWIKIQRPAVGLTKEDLQKNTIRDVTVITVSVK
;
A
#
# COMPACT_ATOMS: atom_id res chain seq x y z
N MET A 1 49.68 -1.41 -45.79
CA MET A 1 48.48 -0.58 -46.04
C MET A 1 47.23 -1.36 -45.64
N LYS A 2 46.33 -0.67 -44.95
CA LYS A 2 45.05 -1.09 -44.34
C LYS A 2 44.12 -1.91 -45.26
N LYS A 3 43.32 -2.81 -44.67
CA LYS A 3 41.87 -3.13 -44.86
C LYS A 3 41.65 -4.53 -44.27
N GLY A 4 40.98 -4.80 -43.14
CA GLY A 4 39.73 -4.24 -42.63
C GLY A 4 38.57 -5.16 -43.02
N ARG A 5 37.97 -5.89 -42.06
CA ARG A 5 36.66 -6.60 -42.05
C ARG A 5 36.59 -7.39 -40.72
N VAL A 6 36.11 -6.84 -39.59
CA VAL A 6 34.76 -6.39 -39.18
C VAL A 6 33.68 -7.50 -39.24
N ILE A 7 33.55 -8.18 -38.10
CA ILE A 7 32.34 -8.56 -37.31
C ILE A 7 31.23 -9.41 -37.96
N PHE A 8 30.87 -10.51 -37.29
CA PHE A 8 29.47 -10.90 -37.03
C PHE A 8 29.39 -11.58 -35.64
N ILE A 9 29.21 -10.80 -34.57
CA ILE A 9 28.74 -11.32 -33.27
C ILE A 9 27.25 -11.03 -33.23
N LEU A 10 26.45 -12.10 -33.36
CA LEU A 10 25.01 -12.08 -33.25
C LEU A 10 24.64 -11.94 -31.76
N ALA A 11 24.59 -10.69 -31.26
CA ALA A 11 24.10 -10.41 -29.91
C ALA A 11 22.57 -10.50 -29.91
N VAL A 12 22.03 -11.60 -29.38
CA VAL A 12 20.61 -11.77 -29.06
C VAL A 12 20.31 -10.89 -27.86
N LEU A 13 19.91 -9.64 -28.12
CA LEU A 13 19.39 -8.73 -27.11
C LEU A 13 17.90 -9.08 -26.88
N SER A 14 17.64 -10.12 -26.09
CA SER A 14 16.29 -10.38 -25.58
C SER A 14 15.94 -9.29 -24.58
N ILE A 15 15.29 -8.24 -25.07
CA ILE A 15 14.61 -7.22 -24.27
C ILE A 15 13.47 -7.95 -23.56
N PHE A 16 13.71 -8.44 -22.35
CA PHE A 16 12.64 -8.82 -21.43
C PHE A 16 11.96 -7.51 -21.00
N SER A 17 11.02 -7.04 -21.80
CA SER A 17 10.01 -6.10 -21.37
C SER A 17 9.23 -6.78 -20.25
N LEU A 18 9.59 -6.49 -19.00
CA LEU A 18 8.75 -6.76 -17.84
C LEU A 18 7.43 -6.03 -18.06
N SER A 19 6.46 -6.72 -18.65
CA SER A 19 5.07 -6.28 -18.61
C SER A 19 4.68 -6.25 -17.14
N ILE A 20 4.69 -5.05 -16.56
CA ILE A 20 4.13 -4.82 -15.22
C ILE A 20 2.63 -5.07 -15.37
N PHE A 21 2.20 -6.30 -15.09
CA PHE A 21 0.79 -6.59 -14.94
C PHE A 21 0.33 -5.83 -13.69
N ALA A 22 -0.54 -4.84 -13.88
CA ALA A 22 -1.22 -4.20 -12.77
C ALA A 22 -2.01 -5.28 -12.03
N ALA A 23 -1.58 -5.60 -10.81
CA ALA A 23 -2.25 -6.60 -10.00
C ALA A 23 -3.59 -6.03 -9.52
N ALA A 24 -4.67 -6.80 -9.65
CA ALA A 24 -5.94 -6.39 -9.07
C ALA A 24 -5.87 -6.53 -7.54
N PHE A 25 -6.39 -5.54 -6.81
CA PHE A 25 -6.52 -5.65 -5.37
C PHE A 25 -7.48 -6.80 -4.99
N LYS A 26 -7.08 -7.57 -3.99
CA LYS A 26 -7.92 -8.58 -3.33
C LYS A 26 -7.87 -8.33 -1.82
N PRO A 27 -9.02 -8.30 -1.13
CA PRO A 27 -9.04 -8.25 0.33
C PRO A 27 -8.28 -9.44 0.92
N TYR A 28 -7.57 -9.21 2.02
CA TYR A 28 -6.99 -10.30 2.80
C TYR A 28 -8.11 -11.26 3.25
N PRO A 29 -7.96 -12.60 3.16
CA PRO A 29 -9.08 -13.54 3.32
C PRO A 29 -9.89 -13.41 4.62
N GLN A 30 -9.23 -13.02 5.73
CA GLN A 30 -9.89 -12.83 7.03
C GLN A 30 -10.23 -11.36 7.34
N ALA A 31 -10.03 -10.46 6.38
CA ALA A 31 -10.40 -9.06 6.54
C ALA A 31 -11.84 -8.83 6.07
N LYS A 32 -12.56 -8.01 6.83
CA LYS A 32 -13.94 -7.64 6.55
C LYS A 32 -14.02 -6.16 6.22
N LEU A 33 -14.88 -5.80 5.28
CA LEU A 33 -15.16 -4.41 4.99
C LEU A 33 -15.71 -3.75 6.25
N HIS A 34 -15.10 -2.65 6.65
CA HIS A 34 -15.52 -1.86 7.79
C HIS A 34 -16.32 -0.66 7.26
N GLU A 35 -17.63 -0.84 7.13
CA GLU A 35 -18.53 0.10 6.44
C GLU A 35 -18.46 1.53 6.99
N LYS A 36 -18.38 1.69 8.32
CA LYS A 36 -18.32 3.02 8.94
C LYS A 36 -17.03 3.75 8.58
N ALA A 37 -15.87 3.14 8.87
CA ALA A 37 -14.55 3.67 8.48
C ALA A 37 -14.45 3.95 6.97
N THR A 38 -15.04 3.09 6.13
CA THR A 38 -15.13 3.31 4.68
C THR A 38 -15.91 4.59 4.36
N ARG A 39 -17.10 4.75 4.92
CA ARG A 39 -17.92 5.96 4.75
C ARG A 39 -17.22 7.21 5.26
N ASP A 40 -16.65 7.15 6.45
CA ASP A 40 -15.89 8.24 7.07
C ASP A 40 -14.68 8.62 6.18
N GLY A 41 -13.95 7.64 5.64
CA GLY A 41 -12.84 7.86 4.72
C GLY A 41 -13.27 8.52 3.42
N MET A 42 -14.40 8.10 2.85
CA MET A 42 -15.01 8.74 1.67
C MET A 42 -15.43 10.20 1.96
N GLU A 43 -16.03 10.46 3.12
CA GLU A 43 -16.38 11.82 3.54
C GLU A 43 -15.13 12.71 3.68
N ILE A 44 -14.07 12.21 4.31
CA ILE A 44 -12.80 12.94 4.47
C ILE A 44 -12.19 13.24 3.10
N ALA A 45 -12.13 12.25 2.20
CA ALA A 45 -11.63 12.45 0.84
C ALA A 45 -12.43 13.53 0.09
N ALA A 46 -13.76 13.52 0.20
CA ALA A 46 -14.64 14.52 -0.39
C ALA A 46 -14.41 15.93 0.19
N GLN A 47 -14.27 16.05 1.51
CA GLN A 47 -13.95 17.31 2.19
C GLN A 47 -12.59 17.88 1.73
N MET A 48 -11.62 17.00 1.50
CA MET A 48 -10.29 17.35 0.97
C MET A 48 -10.29 17.56 -0.56
N LYS A 49 -11.46 17.51 -1.20
CA LYS A 49 -11.64 17.63 -2.67
C LYS A 49 -10.78 16.62 -3.45
N GLN A 50 -10.53 15.45 -2.87
CA GLN A 50 -9.83 14.36 -3.53
C GLN A 50 -10.84 13.50 -4.30
N ASN A 51 -10.61 13.32 -5.60
CA ASN A 51 -11.40 12.40 -6.42
C ASN A 51 -10.84 10.98 -6.28
N ILE A 52 -11.00 10.39 -5.10
CA ILE A 52 -10.55 9.03 -4.80
C ILE A 52 -11.67 8.24 -4.13
N LYS A 53 -11.67 6.93 -4.34
CA LYS A 53 -12.47 5.97 -3.58
C LYS A 53 -11.60 5.35 -2.51
N ILE A 54 -12.17 5.25 -1.31
CA ILE A 54 -11.56 4.63 -0.14
C ILE A 54 -12.41 3.43 0.25
N GLU A 55 -11.77 2.29 0.48
CA GLU A 55 -12.37 1.13 1.17
C GLU A 55 -11.48 0.77 2.37
N VAL A 56 -12.10 0.55 3.52
CA VAL A 56 -11.36 0.20 4.74
C VAL A 56 -11.76 -1.21 5.15
N TYR A 57 -10.78 -2.09 5.26
CA TYR A 57 -10.96 -3.44 5.76
C TYR A 57 -10.25 -3.60 7.10
N THR A 58 -10.79 -4.45 7.98
CA THR A 58 -10.20 -4.74 9.28
C THR A 58 -10.11 -6.24 9.52
N THR A 59 -9.06 -6.67 10.20
CA THR A 59 -8.85 -8.06 10.63
C THR A 59 -8.12 -8.10 11.98
N ASP A 60 -8.38 -9.13 12.77
CA ASP A 60 -7.68 -9.37 14.05
C ASP A 60 -6.30 -10.01 13.83
N GLU A 61 -6.00 -10.48 12.62
CA GLU A 61 -4.71 -11.07 12.26
C GLU A 61 -3.54 -10.08 12.40
N SER A 62 -2.33 -10.61 12.62
CA SER A 62 -1.15 -9.78 12.87
C SER A 62 -0.76 -8.95 11.64
N PHE A 63 -0.06 -7.82 11.88
CA PHE A 63 0.47 -6.98 10.82
C PHE A 63 1.33 -7.78 9.83
N GLU A 64 2.19 -8.67 10.34
CA GLU A 64 3.16 -9.44 9.56
C GLU A 64 2.47 -10.39 8.58
N LYS A 65 1.39 -11.05 8.99
CA LYS A 65 0.63 -11.94 8.11
C LYS A 65 -0.03 -11.19 6.96
N VAL A 66 -0.59 -10.02 7.24
CA VAL A 66 -1.24 -9.17 6.22
C VAL A 66 -0.18 -8.54 5.31
N TYR A 67 0.95 -8.11 5.88
CA TYR A 67 2.11 -7.59 5.15
C TYR A 67 2.67 -8.60 4.16
N GLU A 68 2.98 -9.83 4.60
CA GLU A 68 3.54 -10.87 3.72
C GLU A 68 2.55 -11.27 2.60
N PHE A 69 1.25 -11.26 2.89
CA PHE A 69 0.22 -11.48 1.85
C PHE A 69 0.31 -10.44 0.72
N TYR A 70 0.39 -9.15 1.06
CA TYR A 70 0.42 -8.09 0.05
C TYR A 70 1.80 -7.89 -0.59
N LYS A 71 2.88 -8.21 0.11
CA LYS A 71 4.23 -8.24 -0.43
C LYS A 71 4.39 -9.25 -1.57
N GLY A 72 3.67 -10.36 -1.52
CA GLY A 72 3.62 -11.31 -2.64
C GLY A 72 2.79 -10.83 -3.83
N ALA A 73 1.99 -9.77 -3.68
CA ALA A 73 0.99 -9.34 -4.68
C ALA A 73 1.27 -7.96 -5.30
N ALA A 74 2.04 -7.09 -4.63
CA ALA A 74 2.24 -5.70 -5.03
C ALA A 74 3.63 -5.19 -4.60
N ALA A 75 4.09 -4.10 -5.23
CA ALA A 75 5.37 -3.50 -4.89
C ALA A 75 5.25 -2.67 -3.60
N GLU A 76 6.11 -2.95 -2.62
CA GLU A 76 6.17 -2.14 -1.40
C GLU A 76 6.75 -0.74 -1.71
N TYR A 77 6.02 0.29 -1.33
CA TYR A 77 6.50 1.67 -1.35
C TYR A 77 7.03 2.06 0.02
N LYS A 78 8.34 2.33 0.08
CA LYS A 78 9.01 2.79 1.30
C LYS A 78 8.78 4.29 1.47
N MET A 79 7.91 4.67 2.39
CA MET A 79 7.70 6.06 2.74
C MET A 79 9.01 6.71 3.19
N PRO A 80 9.36 7.91 2.66
CA PRO A 80 10.48 8.69 3.19
C PRO A 80 10.28 8.92 4.69
N TYR A 81 11.35 8.79 5.48
CA TYR A 81 11.37 8.99 6.93
C TYR A 81 10.59 7.95 7.77
N HIS A 82 10.06 6.89 7.16
CA HIS A 82 9.48 5.78 7.90
C HIS A 82 10.59 4.81 8.34
N THR A 83 10.62 4.48 9.64
CA THR A 83 11.58 3.54 10.21
C THR A 83 11.02 2.10 10.14
N PRO A 84 11.85 1.09 9.80
CA PRO A 84 11.43 -0.31 9.83
C PRO A 84 10.89 -0.78 11.19
N GLU A 85 11.39 -0.16 12.27
CA GLU A 85 11.00 -0.47 13.65
C GLU A 85 9.61 0.05 14.02
N GLY A 86 9.01 0.89 13.17
CA GLY A 86 7.73 1.55 13.42
C GLY A 86 7.84 2.75 14.36
N THR A 87 6.70 3.39 14.65
CA THR A 87 6.62 4.58 15.50
C THR A 87 6.06 4.21 16.87
N LYS A 88 6.74 4.59 17.95
CA LYS A 88 6.22 4.37 19.31
C LYS A 88 5.08 5.35 19.62
N LEU A 89 3.90 4.81 19.92
CA LEU A 89 2.71 5.56 20.31
C LEU A 89 2.80 5.99 21.79
N PRO A 90 2.03 7.02 22.22
CA PRO A 90 1.95 7.42 23.63
C PRO A 90 1.50 6.31 24.57
N THR A 91 0.77 5.32 24.06
CA THR A 91 0.35 4.11 24.81
C THR A 91 1.49 3.11 25.03
N GLY A 92 2.67 3.34 24.45
CA GLY A 92 3.81 2.43 24.46
C GLY A 92 3.80 1.37 23.36
N GLN A 93 2.68 1.21 22.64
CA GLN A 93 2.58 0.31 21.49
C GLN A 93 3.42 0.82 20.31
N ILE A 94 3.87 -0.10 19.46
CA ILE A 94 4.55 0.22 18.21
C ILE A 94 3.54 0.25 17.08
N LEU A 95 3.41 1.41 16.42
CA LEU A 95 2.69 1.58 15.17
C LEU A 95 3.52 1.05 14.02
N LYS A 96 3.05 -0.02 13.39
CA LYS A 96 3.60 -0.58 12.15
C LYS A 96 2.73 -0.14 10.99
N GLU A 97 3.37 0.36 9.93
CA GLU A 97 2.73 0.76 8.69
C GLU A 97 3.50 0.19 7.50
N ALA A 98 2.77 -0.16 6.46
CA ALA A 98 3.35 -0.50 5.15
C ALA A 98 2.43 0.00 4.04
N PHE A 99 3.02 0.35 2.91
CA PHE A 99 2.31 0.87 1.75
C PHE A 99 2.65 0.01 0.54
N PHE A 100 1.66 -0.37 -0.25
CA PHE A 100 1.85 -1.16 -1.45
C PHE A 100 1.18 -0.52 -2.65
N ILE A 101 1.88 -0.49 -3.79
CA ILE A 101 1.43 0.05 -5.06
C ILE A 101 1.15 -1.12 -6.01
N PHE A 102 -0.07 -1.18 -6.55
CA PHE A 102 -0.53 -2.30 -7.38
C PHE A 102 -0.39 -2.05 -8.89
N ASP A 103 -0.19 -0.79 -9.29
CA ASP A 103 -0.22 -0.35 -10.67
C ASP A 103 1.14 0.08 -11.23
N GLY A 104 2.23 -0.21 -10.50
CA GLY A 104 3.60 0.09 -10.92
C GLY A 104 3.97 1.58 -10.89
N ALA A 105 3.14 2.44 -10.29
CA ALA A 105 3.48 3.84 -10.12
C ALA A 105 4.71 4.02 -9.21
N LYS A 106 5.43 5.13 -9.43
CA LYS A 106 6.67 5.44 -8.68
C LYS A 106 6.42 5.85 -7.22
N ASP A 107 5.23 6.35 -6.92
CA ASP A 107 4.83 6.86 -5.61
C ASP A 107 3.31 6.81 -5.45
N LEU A 108 2.82 7.04 -4.22
CA LEU A 108 1.40 6.98 -3.88
C LEU A 108 0.56 8.09 -4.57
N ALA A 109 1.18 9.23 -4.87
CA ALA A 109 0.50 10.35 -5.52
C ALA A 109 0.24 10.04 -7.00
N ALA A 110 1.18 9.38 -7.68
CA ALA A 110 1.05 8.92 -9.05
C ALA A 110 0.21 7.63 -9.18
N SER A 111 0.09 6.84 -8.12
CA SER A 111 -0.68 5.59 -8.14
C SER A 111 -2.19 5.80 -8.22
N LYS A 112 -2.84 5.02 -9.07
CA LYS A 112 -4.29 4.84 -9.17
C LYS A 112 -4.83 3.78 -8.22
N LEU A 113 -3.98 2.87 -7.74
CA LEU A 113 -4.36 1.83 -6.80
C LEU A 113 -3.20 1.51 -5.85
N TRP A 114 -3.38 1.92 -4.59
CA TRP A 114 -2.45 1.59 -3.52
C TRP A 114 -3.21 1.24 -2.24
N ILE A 115 -2.54 0.54 -1.34
CA ILE A 115 -3.07 0.25 -0.01
C ILE A 115 -2.09 0.68 1.07
N LYS A 116 -2.63 0.96 2.25
CA LYS A 116 -1.90 1.06 3.52
C LYS A 116 -2.34 -0.07 4.44
N ILE A 117 -1.38 -0.77 5.02
CA ILE A 117 -1.58 -1.70 6.14
C ILE A 117 -1.11 -0.99 7.40
N GLN A 118 -1.88 -1.10 8.48
CA GLN A 118 -1.54 -0.48 9.76
C GLN A 118 -1.97 -1.35 10.94
N ARG A 119 -1.10 -1.50 11.95
CA ARG A 119 -1.49 -1.98 13.29
C ARG A 119 -0.64 -1.29 14.37
N PRO A 120 -1.24 -0.88 15.52
CA PRO A 120 -2.67 -0.85 15.79
C PRO A 120 -3.40 0.18 14.93
N ALA A 121 -4.73 0.05 14.84
CA ALA A 121 -5.57 1.05 14.22
C ALA A 121 -5.54 2.34 15.06
N VAL A 122 -5.09 3.43 14.47
CA VAL A 122 -5.08 4.76 15.07
C VAL A 122 -6.10 5.59 14.31
N GLY A 123 -7.20 5.96 14.96
CA GLY A 123 -8.25 6.73 14.31
C GLY A 123 -8.97 5.97 13.19
N LEU A 124 -9.44 4.75 13.46
CA LEU A 124 -10.13 3.91 12.47
C LEU A 124 -11.38 4.59 11.90
N THR A 125 -12.14 5.28 12.74
CA THR A 125 -13.30 6.08 12.36
C THR A 125 -13.07 7.56 12.63
N LYS A 126 -13.95 8.43 12.11
CA LYS A 126 -13.91 9.87 12.37
C LYS A 126 -14.03 10.20 13.87
N GLU A 127 -14.83 9.45 14.62
CA GLU A 127 -14.93 9.60 16.08
C GLU A 127 -13.67 9.12 16.78
N ASP A 128 -13.05 8.04 16.31
CA ASP A 128 -11.78 7.57 16.85
C ASP A 128 -10.68 8.60 16.62
N LEU A 129 -10.66 9.27 15.46
CA LEU A 129 -9.75 10.39 15.18
C LEU A 129 -9.97 11.55 16.16
N GLN A 130 -11.23 11.94 16.40
CA GLN A 130 -11.56 13.02 17.34
C GLN A 130 -11.18 12.70 18.80
N LYS A 131 -11.28 11.41 19.18
CA LYS A 131 -11.00 10.94 20.54
C LYS A 131 -9.58 10.40 20.71
N ASN A 132 -8.73 10.46 19.69
CA ASN A 132 -7.40 9.84 19.67
C ASN A 132 -7.43 8.36 20.10
N THR A 133 -8.45 7.62 19.66
CA THR A 133 -8.66 6.21 20.05
C THR A 133 -7.74 5.29 19.23
N ILE A 134 -7.12 4.35 19.94
CA ILE A 134 -6.28 3.28 19.37
C ILE A 134 -7.01 1.96 19.58
N ARG A 135 -7.11 1.14 18.53
CA ARG A 135 -7.71 -0.20 18.58
C ARG A 135 -6.68 -1.23 18.14
N ASP A 136 -6.57 -2.32 18.88
CA ASP A 136 -5.64 -3.40 18.55
C ASP A 136 -6.20 -4.32 17.45
N VAL A 137 -6.33 -3.77 16.25
CA VAL A 137 -6.75 -4.46 15.03
C VAL A 137 -5.87 -4.02 13.85
N THR A 138 -5.70 -4.88 12.86
CA THR A 138 -5.01 -4.54 11.62
C THR A 138 -6.00 -3.91 10.65
N VAL A 139 -5.63 -2.77 10.08
CA VAL A 139 -6.41 -2.03 9.10
C VAL A 139 -5.74 -2.10 7.75
N ILE A 140 -6.53 -2.32 6.70
CA ILE A 140 -6.13 -2.24 5.30
C ILE A 140 -6.98 -1.14 4.68
N THR A 141 -6.36 0.01 4.39
CA THR A 141 -7.01 1.10 3.68
C THR A 141 -6.64 1.01 2.21
N VAL A 142 -7.63 0.89 1.34
CA VAL A 142 -7.49 0.85 -0.11
C VAL A 142 -7.84 2.21 -0.67
N SER A 143 -6.98 2.76 -1.53
CA SER A 143 -7.22 4.01 -2.24
C SER A 143 -7.22 3.76 -3.74
N VAL A 144 -8.30 4.17 -4.41
CA VAL A 144 -8.48 4.04 -5.87
C VAL A 144 -8.76 5.41 -6.48
N LYS A 145 -8.06 5.77 -7.56
CA LYS A 145 -8.30 7.02 -8.32
C LYS A 145 -9.01 6.76 -9.63
#